data_AF-A0A0B1RY42-F1
#
_entry.id   AF-A0A0B1RY42-F1
#
_cell.length_a   1.000
_cell.length_b   1.000
_cell.length_c   1.000
_cell.angle_alpha   90.00
_cell.angle_beta   90.00
_cell.angle_gamma   90.00
#
_symmetry.space_group_name_H-M   'P 1'
#
loop_
_entity.id
_entity.type
_entity.pdbx_description
1 polymer ?
#
loop_
_entity_poly.entity_id
_entity_poly.type
_entity_poly.pdbx_seq_one_letter_code
_entity_poly.pdbx_strand_id
1 'polypeptide(L)'
;FTKNVGHEIDGLILQPVDVPYSPGRSDLVLKWKPPSHNSIDFRLQIRKVVKEGELPQHIGYLYVQHANEPMATMKATKKLLPYDNKIIECTFDNGQWIFMRERTDKSLPNSLKTAQSVYNSMINPIDKNF
;
A
#
# COMPACT_ATOMS: atom_id res chain seq x y z
N PHE A 1 -26.22 4.35 -9.72
CA PHE A 1 -26.20 4.17 -8.26
C PHE A 1 -25.28 5.12 -7.48
N THR A 2 -24.26 5.75 -8.09
CA THR A 2 -23.21 6.50 -7.34
C THR A 2 -23.23 8.04 -7.45
N LYS A 3 -24.24 8.65 -8.10
CA LYS A 3 -24.20 10.11 -8.42
C LYS A 3 -24.78 11.06 -7.36
N ASN A 4 -25.33 10.57 -6.25
CA ASN A 4 -26.09 11.40 -5.29
C ASN A 4 -25.46 11.47 -3.89
N VAL A 5 -24.19 11.14 -3.73
CA VAL A 5 -23.53 11.15 -2.43
C VAL A 5 -22.66 12.41 -2.31
N GLY A 6 -22.82 13.18 -1.23
CA GLY A 6 -22.07 14.43 -1.00
C GLY A 6 -20.59 14.24 -0.63
N HIS A 7 -20.10 13.01 -0.64
CA HIS A 7 -18.71 12.65 -0.36
C HIS A 7 -18.23 11.58 -1.35
N GLU A 8 -16.92 11.52 -1.55
CA GLU A 8 -16.27 10.53 -2.41
C GLU A 8 -16.43 9.12 -1.82
N ILE A 9 -16.70 8.14 -2.69
CA ILE A 9 -16.95 6.75 -2.29
C ILE A 9 -15.62 5.98 -2.31
N ASP A 10 -15.03 5.75 -1.14
CA ASP A 10 -13.76 5.01 -0.93
C ASP A 10 -13.97 3.51 -0.65
N GLY A 11 -15.02 2.92 -1.24
CA GLY A 11 -15.29 1.48 -1.15
C GLY A 11 -16.70 1.11 -0.66
N LEU A 12 -16.83 -0.16 -0.27
CA LEU A 12 -18.06 -0.78 0.23
C LEU A 12 -17.73 -1.61 1.48
N ILE A 13 -18.65 -1.61 2.45
CA ILE A 13 -18.60 -2.49 3.62
C ILE A 13 -19.78 -3.46 3.51
N LEU A 14 -19.51 -4.75 3.57
CA LEU A 14 -20.52 -5.81 3.53
C LEU A 14 -20.65 -6.40 4.93
N GLN A 15 -21.80 -6.14 5.56
CA GLN A 15 -22.14 -6.61 6.90
C GLN A 15 -23.09 -7.82 6.77
N PRO A 16 -22.80 -8.97 7.40
CA PRO A 16 -23.73 -10.09 7.44
C PRO A 16 -24.96 -9.75 8.30
N VAL A 17 -26.16 -10.14 7.85
CA VAL A 17 -27.43 -9.83 8.52
C VAL A 17 -27.69 -10.77 9.70
N ASP A 18 -27.45 -12.07 9.53
CA ASP A 18 -27.87 -13.11 10.47
C ASP A 18 -26.83 -13.46 11.54
N VAL A 19 -25.91 -12.55 11.84
CA VAL A 19 -24.78 -12.81 12.75
C VAL A 19 -24.73 -11.76 13.86
N PRO A 20 -24.68 -12.15 15.14
CA PRO A 20 -24.57 -11.21 16.24
C PRO A 20 -23.23 -10.46 16.21
N TYR A 21 -23.23 -9.25 16.75
CA TYR A 21 -22.02 -8.45 16.86
C TYR A 21 -20.93 -9.20 17.63
N SER A 22 -19.71 -9.21 17.10
CA SER A 22 -18.54 -9.80 17.72
C SER A 22 -17.44 -8.74 17.88
N PRO A 23 -16.89 -8.54 19.09
CA PRO A 23 -15.78 -7.61 19.27
C PRO A 23 -14.50 -8.15 18.63
N GLY A 24 -13.71 -7.26 18.01
CA GLY A 24 -12.42 -7.61 17.42
C GLY A 24 -12.50 -7.92 15.92
N ARG A 25 -11.59 -8.79 15.44
CA ARG A 25 -11.53 -9.17 14.01
C ARG A 25 -12.69 -10.11 13.69
N SER A 26 -13.53 -9.71 12.74
CA SER A 26 -14.55 -10.57 12.13
C SER A 26 -14.18 -10.82 10.67
N ASP A 27 -14.03 -12.09 10.30
CA ASP A 27 -13.78 -12.48 8.91
C ASP A 27 -15.07 -12.48 8.07
N LEU A 28 -16.24 -12.25 8.70
CA LEU A 28 -17.53 -12.15 8.01
C LEU A 28 -17.86 -10.72 7.56
N VAL A 29 -17.24 -9.71 8.18
CA VAL A 29 -17.38 -8.31 7.76
C VAL A 29 -16.36 -8.04 6.68
N LEU A 30 -16.82 -7.85 5.44
CA LEU A 30 -15.93 -7.64 4.30
C LEU A 30 -15.82 -6.16 3.98
N LYS A 31 -14.60 -5.71 3.71
CA LYS A 31 -14.31 -4.38 3.15
C LYS A 31 -13.84 -4.55 1.72
N TRP A 32 -14.53 -3.94 0.78
CA TRP A 32 -14.11 -3.86 -0.61
C TRP A 32 -13.69 -2.43 -0.92
N LYS A 33 -12.54 -2.27 -1.59
CA LYS A 33 -12.06 -1.00 -2.12
C LYS A 33 -11.75 -1.15 -3.61
N PRO A 34 -11.94 -0.10 -4.43
CA PRO A 34 -11.41 -0.11 -5.78
C PRO A 34 -9.90 -0.41 -5.74
N PRO A 35 -9.36 -1.24 -6.66
CA PRO A 35 -7.92 -1.54 -6.68
C PRO A 35 -7.05 -0.27 -6.71
N SER A 36 -7.53 0.79 -7.37
CA SER A 36 -6.88 2.10 -7.44
C SER A 36 -6.77 2.84 -6.09
N HIS A 37 -7.53 2.44 -5.08
CA HIS A 37 -7.56 3.05 -3.75
C HIS A 37 -6.83 2.20 -2.69
N ASN A 38 -6.26 1.06 -3.08
CA ASN A 38 -5.42 0.29 -2.20
C ASN A 38 -4.02 0.91 -2.17
N SER A 39 -3.51 1.13 -0.96
CA SER A 39 -2.18 1.69 -0.72
C SER A 39 -1.57 1.11 0.56
N ILE A 40 -0.24 1.15 0.64
CA ILE A 40 0.53 0.69 1.80
C ILE A 40 1.51 1.79 2.19
N ASP A 41 1.62 2.06 3.49
CA ASP A 41 2.61 2.98 4.01
C ASP A 41 3.91 2.25 4.33
N PHE A 42 4.99 2.67 3.68
CA PHE A 42 6.33 2.12 3.84
C PHE A 42 7.28 3.15 4.43
N ARG A 43 8.29 2.67 5.16
CA ARG A 43 9.49 3.46 5.44
C ARG A 43 10.42 3.30 4.25
N LEU A 44 10.70 4.39 3.55
CA LEU A 44 11.60 4.39 2.40
C LEU A 44 13.05 4.45 2.88
N GLN A 45 13.92 3.61 2.33
CA GLN A 45 15.37 3.77 2.40
C GLN A 45 15.98 3.72 1.01
N ILE A 46 16.67 4.77 0.59
CA ILE A 46 17.29 4.84 -0.72
C ILE A 46 18.76 4.47 -0.61
N ARG A 47 19.20 3.50 -1.43
CA ARG A 47 20.63 3.15 -1.55
C ARG A 47 21.08 3.30 -2.98
N LYS A 48 22.29 3.81 -3.16
CA LYS A 48 22.98 3.85 -4.45
C LYS A 48 23.64 2.50 -4.68
N VAL A 49 23.21 1.81 -5.73
CA VAL A 49 23.78 0.52 -6.14
C VAL A 49 24.60 0.75 -7.41
N VAL A 50 25.85 0.28 -7.37
CA VAL A 50 26.76 0.29 -8.51
C VAL A 50 27.09 -1.17 -8.80
N LYS A 51 26.76 -1.62 -10.00
CA LYS A 51 27.16 -2.92 -10.51
C LYS A 51 28.28 -2.73 -11.51
N GLU A 52 29.21 -3.67 -11.56
CA GLU A 52 30.34 -3.61 -12.48
C GLU A 52 29.84 -3.56 -13.93
N GLY A 53 30.26 -2.55 -14.69
CA GLY A 53 29.81 -2.32 -16.06
C GLY A 53 28.46 -1.59 -16.22
N GLU A 54 27.74 -1.27 -15.15
CA GLU A 54 26.46 -0.54 -15.21
C GLU A 54 26.58 0.89 -14.65
N LEU A 55 25.73 1.79 -15.15
CA LEU A 55 25.58 3.13 -14.57
C LEU A 55 25.03 3.02 -13.13
N PRO A 56 25.51 3.85 -12.19
CA PRO A 56 24.97 3.89 -10.83
C PRO A 56 23.47 4.15 -10.81
N GLN A 57 22.72 3.34 -10.07
CA GLN A 57 21.28 3.49 -9.90
C GLN A 57 20.91 3.73 -8.44
N HIS A 58 19.87 4.53 -8.20
CA HIS A 58 19.27 4.66 -6.88
C HIS A 58 18.07 3.70 -6.78
N ILE A 59 18.10 2.84 -5.76
CA ILE A 59 17.04 1.88 -5.46
C ILE A 59 16.40 2.28 -4.13
N GLY A 60 15.08 2.42 -4.13
CA GLY A 60 14.28 2.61 -2.94
C GLY A 60 13.84 1.27 -2.36
N TYR A 61 14.26 0.98 -1.14
CA TYR A 61 13.87 -0.20 -0.37
C TYR A 61 12.68 0.16 0.52
N LEU A 62 11.62 -0.64 0.43
CA LEU A 62 10.34 -0.38 1.09
C LEU A 62 10.21 -1.27 2.33
N TYR A 63 10.28 -0.66 3.51
CA TYR A 63 10.23 -1.36 4.80
C TYR A 63 8.85 -1.25 5.47
N VAL A 64 8.47 -2.33 6.15
CA VAL A 64 7.25 -2.45 6.97
C VAL A 64 7.63 -2.83 8.40
N GLN A 65 6.73 -2.66 9.36
CA GLN A 65 6.98 -3.10 10.73
C GLN A 65 6.97 -4.62 10.83
N HIS A 66 7.72 -5.15 11.80
CA HIS A 66 7.85 -6.59 12.07
C HIS A 66 8.49 -7.40 10.93
N ALA A 67 9.26 -6.73 10.07
CA ALA A 67 10.13 -7.36 9.08
C ALA A 67 11.53 -6.75 9.18
N ASN A 68 12.57 -7.61 9.16
CA ASN A 68 13.96 -7.17 9.15
C ASN A 68 14.44 -6.82 7.74
N GLU A 69 13.83 -7.46 6.75
CA GLU A 69 14.12 -7.28 5.33
C GLU A 69 13.08 -6.36 4.66
N PRO A 70 13.46 -5.65 3.59
CA PRO A 70 12.53 -4.85 2.82
C PRO A 70 11.45 -5.74 2.18
N MET A 71 10.20 -5.33 2.24
CA MET A 71 9.09 -6.05 1.63
C MET A 71 9.14 -5.97 0.11
N ALA A 72 9.63 -4.85 -0.44
CA ALA A 72 9.74 -4.64 -1.87
C ALA A 72 10.79 -3.58 -2.20
N THR A 73 11.06 -3.41 -3.49
CA THR A 73 11.92 -2.35 -4.01
C THR A 73 11.21 -1.54 -5.09
N MET A 74 11.66 -0.31 -5.30
CA MET A 74 11.20 0.56 -6.38
C MET A 74 12.36 1.40 -6.92
N LYS A 75 12.23 1.86 -8.17
CA LYS A 75 13.21 2.77 -8.77
C LYS A 75 13.13 4.13 -8.06
N ALA A 76 14.22 4.57 -7.44
CA ALA A 76 14.26 5.88 -6.80
C ALA A 76 14.59 6.96 -7.84
N THR A 77 13.55 7.65 -8.31
CA THR A 77 13.70 8.82 -9.19
C THR A 77 14.20 10.04 -8.42
N LYS A 78 14.69 11.07 -9.13
CA LYS A 78 15.13 12.34 -8.50
C LYS A 78 14.04 12.97 -7.61
N LYS A 79 12.76 12.79 -7.97
CA LYS A 79 11.62 13.26 -7.18
C LYS A 79 11.43 12.51 -5.87
N LEU A 80 11.88 11.25 -5.80
CA LEU A 80 11.74 10.40 -4.62
C LEU A 80 12.86 10.63 -3.58
N LEU A 81 14.02 11.14 -4.02
CA LEU A 81 15.20 11.37 -3.17
C LEU A 81 14.91 12.17 -1.88
N PRO A 82 14.07 13.24 -1.89
CA PRO A 82 13.77 14.01 -0.67
C PRO A 82 12.99 13.23 0.41
N TYR A 83 12.45 12.06 0.07
CA TYR A 83 11.65 11.23 0.97
C TYR A 83 12.47 10.07 1.59
N ASP A 84 13.80 10.08 1.42
CA ASP A 84 14.66 9.09 2.07
C ASP A 84 14.47 9.11 3.60
N ASN A 85 14.39 7.92 4.19
CA ASN A 85 14.06 7.67 5.60
C ASN A 85 12.68 8.14 6.08
N LYS A 86 11.81 8.63 5.20
CA LYS A 86 10.45 9.05 5.54
C LYS A 86 9.41 7.94 5.36
N ILE A 87 8.23 8.14 5.94
CA ILE A 87 7.06 7.30 5.67
C ILE A 87 6.36 7.82 4.42
N ILE A 88 6.19 6.95 3.45
CA ILE A 88 5.54 7.25 2.18
C ILE A 88 4.37 6.29 1.95
N GLU A 89 3.32 6.79 1.32
CA GLU A 89 2.20 5.98 0.85
C GLU A 89 2.46 5.58 -0.60
N CYS A 90 2.39 4.28 -0.87
CA CYS A 90 2.57 3.73 -2.21
C CYS A 90 1.37 2.88 -2.61
N THR A 91 1.04 2.89 -3.89
CA THR A 91 0.13 1.92 -4.51
C THR A 91 0.92 0.99 -5.43
N PHE A 92 0.32 -0.13 -5.82
CA PHE A 92 0.92 -1.09 -6.73
C PHE A 92 0.09 -1.13 -8.01
N ASP A 93 0.72 -0.80 -9.13
CA ASP A 93 0.09 -0.78 -10.44
C ASP A 93 1.06 -1.32 -11.50
N ASN A 94 0.55 -2.11 -12.43
CA ASN A 94 1.31 -2.69 -13.55
C ASN A 94 2.66 -3.33 -13.14
N GLY A 95 2.68 -4.02 -11.99
CA GLY A 95 3.88 -4.71 -11.50
C GLY A 95 4.89 -3.80 -10.80
N GLN A 96 4.57 -2.52 -10.59
CA GLN A 96 5.48 -1.53 -10.00
C GLN A 96 4.85 -0.78 -8.83
N TRP A 97 5.67 -0.48 -7.83
CA TRP A 97 5.28 0.42 -6.75
C TRP A 97 5.33 1.87 -7.21
N ILE A 98 4.24 2.59 -7.00
CA ILE A 98 4.07 4.00 -7.35
C ILE A 98 3.94 4.81 -6.07
N PHE A 99 4.81 5.82 -5.91
CA PHE A 99 4.71 6.80 -4.84
C PHE A 99 3.46 7.66 -5.02
N MET A 100 2.66 7.79 -3.95
CA MET A 100 1.49 8.66 -3.92
C MET A 100 1.82 9.96 -3.18
N ARG A 101 2.20 9.86 -1.91
CA ARG A 101 2.46 11.02 -1.03
C ARG A 101 3.33 10.67 0.16
N GLU A 102 3.87 11.70 0.82
CA GLU A 102 4.48 11.59 2.15
C GLU A 102 3.40 11.49 3.23
N ARG A 103 3.63 10.64 4.23
CA ARG A 103 2.76 10.46 5.40
C ARG A 103 3.37 11.11 6.62
N THR A 104 3.34 12.44 6.67
CA THR A 104 3.82 13.21 7.83
C THR A 104 2.98 12.99 9.09
N ASP A 105 1.75 12.49 8.93
CA ASP A 105 0.84 12.10 10.00
C ASP A 105 1.22 10.76 10.67
N LYS A 106 2.15 10.00 10.08
CA LYS A 106 2.53 8.66 10.56
C LYS A 106 3.97 8.63 11.06
N SER A 107 4.14 8.15 12.29
CA SER A 107 5.46 7.87 12.87
C SER A 107 6.05 6.54 12.42
N LEU A 108 5.20 5.59 11.99
CA LEU A 108 5.59 4.21 11.68
C LEU A 108 4.92 3.72 10.39
N PRO A 109 5.58 2.84 9.61
CA PRO A 109 4.97 2.21 8.43
C PRO A 109 3.88 1.21 8.82
N ASN A 110 3.18 0.62 7.86
CA ASN A 110 2.22 -0.45 8.17
C ASN A 110 2.94 -1.70 8.73
N SER A 111 2.21 -2.53 9.48
CA SER A 111 2.69 -3.85 9.89
C SER A 111 2.76 -4.80 8.70
N LEU A 112 3.69 -5.76 8.74
CA LEU A 112 3.84 -6.79 7.71
C LEU A 112 2.50 -7.48 7.38
N LYS A 113 1.73 -7.85 8.40
CA LYS A 113 0.43 -8.51 8.22
C LYS A 113 -0.57 -7.64 7.46
N THR A 114 -0.64 -6.35 7.79
CA THR A 114 -1.52 -5.40 7.09
C THR A 114 -1.06 -5.19 5.66
N ALA A 115 0.24 -4.98 5.46
CA ALA A 115 0.83 -4.77 4.14
C ALA A 115 0.61 -5.99 3.22
N GLN A 116 0.83 -7.22 3.72
CA GLN A 116 0.54 -8.44 2.98
C GLN A 116 -0.95 -8.57 2.61
N SER A 117 -1.85 -8.24 3.55
CA SER A 117 -3.29 -8.30 3.27
C SER A 117 -3.69 -7.33 2.16
N VAL A 118 -3.16 -6.11 2.18
CA VAL A 118 -3.44 -5.10 1.14
C VAL A 118 -2.79 -5.49 -0.18
N TYR A 119 -1.54 -5.95 -0.16
CA TYR A 119 -0.84 -6.41 -1.36
C TYR A 119 -1.58 -7.57 -2.04
N ASN A 120 -2.09 -8.54 -1.26
CA ASN A 120 -2.89 -9.63 -1.79
C ASN A 120 -4.16 -9.15 -2.51
N SER A 121 -4.82 -8.10 -2.01
CA SER A 121 -5.96 -7.48 -2.68
C SER A 121 -5.61 -6.65 -3.91
N MET A 122 -4.35 -6.18 -4.02
CA MET A 122 -3.86 -5.49 -5.22
C MET A 122 -3.55 -6.48 -6.35
N ILE A 123 -2.94 -7.62 -6.02
CA ILE A 123 -2.53 -8.63 -7.03
C ILE A 123 -3.67 -9.56 -7.45
N ASN A 124 -4.68 -9.76 -6.60
CA ASN A 124 -5.88 -10.53 -6.89
C ASN A 124 -7.13 -9.64 -6.75
N PRO A 125 -7.32 -8.64 -7.63
CA PRO A 125 -8.42 -7.71 -7.51
C PRO A 125 -9.74 -8.39 -7.84
N ILE A 126 -10.76 -8.18 -6.99
CA ILE A 126 -12.16 -8.43 -7.35
C ILE A 126 -12.68 -7.15 -7.98
N ASP A 127 -12.73 -7.11 -9.31
CA ASP A 127 -13.26 -5.96 -10.04
C ASP A 127 -14.79 -6.02 -10.17
N LYS A 128 -15.40 -4.90 -10.60
CA LYS A 128 -16.85 -4.79 -10.75
C LYS A 128 -17.41 -5.51 -11.99
N ASN A 129 -16.55 -6.07 -12.84
CA ASN A 129 -16.93 -6.65 -14.14
C ASN A 129 -16.99 -8.18 -14.11
N PHE A 130 -16.87 -8.80 -12.93
CA PHE A 130 -17.25 -10.19 -12.69
C PHE A 130 -18.77 -10.34 -12.52
#